data_AF-A0A4S3J442-F1
#
_entry.id   AF-A0A4S3J442-F1
#
_cell.length_a   1.000
_cell.length_b   1.000
_cell.length_c   1.000
_cell.angle_alpha   90.00
_cell.angle_beta   90.00
_cell.angle_gamma   90.00
#
_symmetry.space_group_name_H-M   'P 1'
#
loop_
_entity.id
_entity.type
_entity.pdbx_description
1 polymer ?
#
loop_
_entity_poly.entity_id
_entity_poly.type
_entity_poly.pdbx_seq_one_letter_code
_entity_poly.pdbx_strand_id
1 'polypeptide(L)'
;MLNVNILYEHSFISLGLYGVIYSFISRGKRIIALCLFILQYVVYAIYVVFRGVPSPISLALGIAKDPSLPNLFALGLVAGSLSFGGAYTAIPFIQVEAVLKGAWLPARIFLDGIAIGNILPAPLVIFATFVGFQGGLADDSLGTAFAGAVVITIGMLFPCFVFTIAGHDLLEKLVRNKFLSAFFDGLCGAVIGVIAIIALQTLHSSLEVSDSTTAAVLPQNVINAESASAAVLYVVALAVLYKFTNKYTPLLLVAVGAIAGQFLFV
;
A
#
# COMPACT_ATOMS: atom_id res chain seq x y z
N MET A 1 -17.64 -16.96 3.26
CA MET A 1 -16.78 -16.33 2.22
C MET A 1 -17.42 -15.05 1.63
N LEU A 2 -17.90 -14.15 2.49
CA LEU A 2 -18.44 -12.85 2.07
C LEU A 2 -17.37 -11.78 2.26
N ASN A 3 -16.84 -11.29 1.14
CA ASN A 3 -16.32 -9.94 0.92
C ASN A 3 -15.48 -9.29 2.04
N VAL A 4 -14.42 -9.97 2.46
CA VAL A 4 -13.27 -9.24 3.03
C VAL A 4 -12.70 -8.32 1.93
N ASN A 5 -12.81 -8.72 0.64
CA ASN A 5 -12.33 -7.99 -0.55
C ASN A 5 -12.82 -6.54 -0.69
N ILE A 6 -13.97 -6.21 -0.13
CA ILE A 6 -14.58 -4.89 -0.30
C ILE A 6 -14.10 -3.92 0.78
N LEU A 7 -13.67 -4.38 1.96
CA LEU A 7 -13.30 -3.48 3.06
C LEU A 7 -11.91 -2.83 2.90
N TYR A 8 -10.95 -3.51 2.27
CA TYR A 8 -9.59 -2.97 2.15
C TYR A 8 -9.45 -1.92 1.05
N GLU A 9 -10.22 -2.00 -0.04
CA GLU A 9 -10.11 -1.05 -1.15
C GLU A 9 -10.77 0.31 -0.85
N HIS A 10 -11.66 0.37 0.14
CA HIS A 10 -12.43 1.58 0.50
C HIS A 10 -11.85 2.40 1.65
N SER A 11 -10.85 1.85 2.36
CA SER A 11 -10.22 2.53 3.50
C SER A 11 -9.36 3.73 3.08
N PHE A 12 -8.76 3.70 1.88
CA PHE A 12 -7.87 4.76 1.38
C PHE A 12 -8.58 6.08 1.04
N ILE A 13 -9.78 6.02 0.45
CA ILE A 13 -10.56 7.21 0.08
C ILE A 13 -11.10 7.91 1.35
N SER A 14 -11.46 7.12 2.36
CA SER A 14 -11.98 7.64 3.63
C SER A 14 -10.90 8.36 4.46
N LEU A 15 -9.67 7.83 4.48
CA LEU A 15 -8.51 8.39 5.19
C LEU A 15 -8.19 9.84 4.81
N GLY A 16 -8.19 10.14 3.50
CA GLY A 16 -7.91 11.48 2.98
C GLY A 16 -8.91 12.54 3.47
N LEU A 17 -10.18 12.16 3.63
CA LEU A 17 -11.23 13.07 4.10
C LEU A 17 -11.25 13.24 5.61
N TYR A 18 -10.85 12.25 6.40
CA TYR A 18 -10.69 12.42 7.85
C TYR A 18 -9.63 13.48 8.19
N GLY A 19 -8.56 13.60 7.39
CA GLY A 19 -7.62 14.71 7.49
C GLY A 19 -8.27 16.08 7.26
N VAL A 20 -9.16 16.19 6.26
CA VAL A 20 -9.90 17.44 5.97
C VAL A 20 -10.82 17.78 7.13
N ILE A 21 -11.57 16.79 7.62
CA ILE A 21 -12.53 16.93 8.73
C ILE A 21 -11.83 17.41 10.00
N TYR A 22 -10.68 16.82 10.33
CA TYR A 22 -9.88 17.23 11.50
C TYR A 22 -9.34 18.66 11.39
N SER A 23 -8.88 19.07 10.20
CA SER A 23 -8.43 20.45 9.94
C SER A 23 -9.56 21.49 10.13
N PHE A 24 -10.80 21.15 9.77
CA PHE A 24 -11.96 22.01 10.02
C PHE A 24 -12.47 21.98 11.48
N ILE A 25 -12.35 20.84 12.18
CA ILE A 25 -12.67 20.71 13.61
C ILE A 25 -11.70 21.55 14.47
N SER A 26 -10.41 21.55 14.13
CA SER A 26 -9.35 22.35 14.77
C SER A 26 -9.64 23.87 14.75
N ARG A 27 -10.45 24.34 13.80
CA ARG A 27 -10.81 25.77 13.64
C ARG A 27 -12.17 26.17 14.21
N GLY A 28 -12.81 25.29 15.00
CA GLY A 28 -14.10 25.60 15.66
C GLY A 28 -15.32 25.62 14.72
N LYS A 29 -15.15 25.37 13.41
CA LYS A 29 -16.25 25.30 12.43
C LYS A 29 -16.81 23.88 12.29
N ARG A 30 -17.31 23.32 13.39
CA ARG A 30 -17.82 21.93 13.50
C ARG A 30 -18.95 21.60 12.50
N ILE A 31 -19.78 22.59 12.15
CA ILE A 31 -20.91 22.43 11.22
C ILE A 31 -20.43 22.14 9.80
N ILE A 32 -19.35 22.80 9.35
CA ILE A 32 -18.78 22.58 8.01
C ILE A 32 -18.09 21.21 7.93
N ALA A 33 -17.42 20.79 9.00
CA ALA A 33 -16.85 19.45 9.09
C ALA A 33 -17.92 18.35 9.02
N LEU A 34 -19.05 18.54 9.71
CA LEU A 34 -20.17 17.60 9.72
C LEU A 34 -20.90 17.56 8.36
N CYS A 35 -21.09 18.71 7.70
CA CYS A 35 -21.61 18.77 6.33
C CYS A 35 -20.70 18.05 5.33
N LEU A 36 -19.37 18.23 5.43
CA LEU A 36 -18.41 17.55 4.55
C LEU A 36 -18.38 16.03 4.79
N PHE A 37 -18.52 15.58 6.04
CA PHE A 37 -18.62 14.16 6.38
C PHE A 37 -19.88 13.51 5.78
N ILE A 38 -21.04 14.18 5.92
CA ILE A 38 -22.30 13.69 5.35
C ILE A 38 -22.23 13.69 3.82
N LEU A 39 -21.72 14.77 3.22
CA LEU A 39 -21.58 14.87 1.77
C LEU A 39 -20.68 13.78 1.21
N GLN A 40 -19.58 13.46 1.89
CA GLN A 40 -18.69 12.36 1.51
C GLN A 40 -19.41 11.01 1.50
N TYR A 41 -20.18 10.72 2.54
CA TYR A 41 -20.93 9.47 2.64
C TYR A 41 -21.99 9.37 1.53
N VAL A 42 -22.66 10.47 1.21
CA VAL A 42 -23.66 10.52 0.11
C VAL A 42 -23.00 10.36 -1.25
N VAL A 43 -21.89 11.05 -1.53
CA VAL A 43 -21.15 10.92 -2.80
C VAL A 43 -20.59 9.51 -2.95
N TYR A 44 -20.06 8.92 -1.89
CA TYR A 44 -19.58 7.54 -1.88
C TYR A 44 -20.72 6.53 -2.14
N ALA A 45 -21.86 6.69 -1.46
CA ALA A 45 -23.03 5.84 -1.66
C ALA A 45 -23.53 5.92 -3.11
N ILE A 46 -23.57 7.12 -3.69
CA ILE A 46 -23.94 7.32 -5.10
C ILE A 46 -22.89 6.69 -6.03
N TYR A 47 -21.61 6.86 -5.77
CA TYR A 47 -20.54 6.29 -6.61
C TYR A 47 -20.59 4.76 -6.65
N VAL A 48 -20.75 4.12 -5.49
CA VAL A 48 -20.87 2.65 -5.38
C VAL A 48 -22.11 2.13 -6.09
N VAL A 49 -23.23 2.85 -6.00
CA VAL A 49 -24.50 2.46 -6.65
C VAL A 49 -24.42 2.58 -8.18
N PHE A 50 -23.73 3.58 -8.72
CA PHE A 50 -23.74 3.86 -10.16
C PHE A 50 -22.56 3.26 -10.95
N ARG A 51 -21.37 3.08 -10.35
CA ARG A 51 -20.16 2.62 -11.08
C ARG A 51 -19.58 1.28 -10.62
N GLY A 52 -20.08 0.71 -9.53
CA GLY A 52 -19.46 -0.48 -8.94
C GLY A 52 -18.08 -0.22 -8.35
N VAL A 53 -17.48 -1.25 -7.75
CA VAL A 53 -16.15 -1.18 -7.13
C VAL A 53 -15.08 -0.87 -8.18
N PRO A 54 -14.22 0.15 -7.97
CA PRO A 54 -13.18 0.48 -8.92
C PRO A 54 -12.16 -0.66 -8.96
N SER A 55 -12.20 -1.46 -10.03
CA SER A 55 -11.21 -2.53 -10.23
C SER A 55 -9.80 -1.93 -10.35
N PRO A 56 -8.73 -2.67 -9.99
CA PRO A 56 -7.34 -2.22 -10.17
C PRO A 56 -7.01 -1.78 -11.60
N ILE A 57 -7.76 -2.27 -12.59
CA ILE A 57 -7.64 -1.92 -14.01
C ILE A 57 -8.14 -0.49 -14.28
N SER A 58 -8.86 0.15 -13.37
CA SER A 58 -9.29 1.56 -13.47
C SER A 58 -8.11 2.52 -13.39
N LEU A 59 -7.00 2.12 -12.77
CA LEU A 59 -5.74 2.89 -12.72
C LEU A 59 -4.99 2.89 -14.06
N ALA A 60 -5.40 2.03 -14.97
CA ALA A 60 -4.64 1.69 -16.15
C ALA A 60 -4.90 2.70 -17.27
N LEU A 61 -3.91 3.52 -17.60
CA LEU A 61 -3.96 4.47 -18.70
C LEU A 61 -3.72 3.79 -20.07
N GLY A 62 -3.18 2.56 -20.07
CA GLY A 62 -2.86 1.82 -21.30
C GLY A 62 -1.69 2.43 -22.08
N ILE A 63 -0.74 3.04 -21.36
CA ILE A 63 0.41 3.76 -21.90
C ILE A 63 1.53 2.77 -22.26
N ALA A 64 1.66 1.66 -21.55
CA ALA A 64 2.72 0.67 -21.75
C ALA A 64 2.19 -0.68 -22.24
N LYS A 65 1.47 -0.67 -23.38
CA LYS A 65 1.03 -1.91 -24.05
C LYS A 65 2.19 -2.80 -24.46
N ASP A 66 3.27 -2.19 -24.96
CA ASP A 66 4.50 -2.86 -25.39
C ASP A 66 5.71 -2.22 -24.70
N PRO A 67 6.78 -2.98 -24.40
CA PRO A 67 7.95 -2.49 -23.68
C PRO A 67 8.92 -1.66 -24.55
N SER A 68 8.39 -0.80 -25.41
CA SER A 68 9.22 0.11 -26.22
C SER A 68 9.85 1.20 -25.34
N LEU A 69 11.05 1.67 -25.70
CA LEU A 69 11.75 2.76 -25.00
C LEU A 69 10.85 3.99 -24.69
N PRO A 70 10.06 4.55 -25.63
CA PRO A 70 9.19 5.68 -25.31
C PRO A 70 8.06 5.32 -24.34
N ASN A 71 7.51 4.11 -24.43
CA ASN A 71 6.47 3.65 -23.50
C ASN A 71 7.04 3.45 -22.09
N LEU A 72 8.26 2.93 -21.97
CA LEU A 72 8.97 2.82 -20.69
C LEU A 72 9.27 4.19 -20.08
N PHE A 73 9.65 5.17 -20.90
CA PHE A 73 9.82 6.55 -20.43
C PHE A 73 8.50 7.12 -19.90
N ALA A 74 7.41 6.99 -20.66
CA ALA A 74 6.10 7.51 -20.27
C ALA A 74 5.54 6.79 -19.03
N LEU A 75 5.73 5.47 -18.93
CA LEU A 75 5.41 4.68 -17.75
C LEU A 75 6.16 5.21 -16.52
N GLY A 76 7.47 5.43 -16.65
CA GLY A 76 8.30 6.04 -15.62
C GLY A 76 7.80 7.44 -15.24
N LEU A 77 7.51 8.29 -16.22
CA LEU A 77 7.06 9.67 -16.01
C LEU A 77 5.76 9.73 -15.20
N VAL A 78 4.78 8.89 -15.54
CA VAL A 78 3.52 8.82 -14.82
C VAL A 78 3.72 8.18 -13.44
N ALA A 79 4.47 7.08 -13.34
CA ALA A 79 4.77 6.43 -12.06
C ALA A 79 5.51 7.38 -11.09
N GLY A 80 6.48 8.13 -11.59
CA GLY A 80 7.20 9.16 -10.84
C GLY A 80 6.30 10.31 -10.40
N SER A 81 5.39 10.75 -11.27
CA SER A 81 4.41 11.78 -10.94
C SER A 81 3.36 11.31 -9.92
N LEU A 82 3.04 10.01 -9.90
CA LEU A 82 2.10 9.43 -8.93
C LEU A 82 2.75 9.16 -7.57
N SER A 83 4.08 9.23 -7.45
CA SER A 83 4.85 8.89 -6.25
C SER A 83 4.74 9.91 -5.09
N PHE A 84 3.73 10.80 -5.09
CA PHE A 84 3.46 11.73 -3.98
C PHE A 84 3.20 11.02 -2.64
N GLY A 85 2.84 9.73 -2.65
CA GLY A 85 2.70 8.87 -1.46
C GLY A 85 3.84 7.85 -1.28
N GLY A 86 4.97 8.04 -1.97
CA GLY A 86 6.10 7.11 -1.98
C GLY A 86 5.93 5.95 -2.98
N ALA A 87 6.92 5.05 -3.01
CA ALA A 87 6.98 3.95 -3.99
C ALA A 87 5.73 3.05 -4.01
N TYR A 88 5.06 2.89 -2.88
CA TYR A 88 3.86 2.04 -2.74
C TYR A 88 2.66 2.50 -3.57
N THR A 89 2.64 3.76 -3.99
CA THR A 89 1.60 4.29 -4.91
C THR A 89 1.91 3.98 -6.37
N ALA A 90 3.20 3.94 -6.73
CA ALA A 90 3.65 3.65 -8.08
C ALA A 90 3.64 2.15 -8.41
N ILE A 91 3.87 1.28 -7.43
CA ILE A 91 3.85 -0.18 -7.57
C ILE A 91 2.57 -0.71 -8.24
N PRO A 92 1.35 -0.45 -7.71
CA PRO A 92 0.13 -0.98 -8.31
C PRO A 92 -0.10 -0.41 -9.71
N PHE A 93 0.27 0.85 -9.97
CA PHE A 93 0.18 1.44 -11.30
C PHE A 93 1.08 0.70 -12.31
N ILE A 94 2.36 0.49 -11.97
CA ILE A 94 3.29 -0.24 -12.84
C ILE A 94 2.86 -1.69 -13.01
N GLN A 95 2.36 -2.35 -11.96
CA GLN A 95 1.83 -3.71 -12.04
C GLN A 95 0.69 -3.81 -13.05
N VAL A 96 -0.27 -2.88 -12.98
CA VAL A 96 -1.43 -2.87 -13.85
C VAL A 96 -1.02 -2.63 -15.31
N GLU A 97 -0.10 -1.69 -15.57
CA GLU A 97 0.39 -1.41 -16.92
C GLU A 97 1.27 -2.54 -17.49
N ALA A 98 2.24 -3.05 -16.72
CA ALA A 98 3.23 -4.01 -17.20
C ALA A 98 2.73 -5.47 -17.19
N VAL A 99 1.98 -5.86 -16.15
CA VAL A 99 1.55 -7.26 -15.93
C VAL A 99 0.14 -7.49 -16.42
N LEU A 100 -0.82 -6.63 -16.06
CA LEU A 100 -2.23 -6.88 -16.35
C LEU A 100 -2.64 -6.43 -17.77
N LYS A 101 -2.26 -5.22 -18.19
CA LYS A 101 -2.61 -4.68 -19.51
C LYS A 101 -1.60 -4.99 -20.60
N GLY A 102 -0.32 -4.73 -20.33
CA GLY A 102 0.75 -4.95 -21.29
C GLY A 102 1.12 -6.43 -21.45
N ALA A 103 0.90 -7.26 -20.42
CA ALA A 103 1.17 -8.69 -20.40
C ALA A 103 2.59 -9.12 -20.82
N TRP A 104 3.53 -8.18 -20.92
CA TRP A 104 4.93 -8.41 -21.29
C TRP A 104 5.80 -8.75 -20.09
N LEU A 105 5.33 -8.47 -18.87
CA LEU A 105 6.02 -8.83 -17.63
C LEU A 105 5.24 -9.88 -16.84
N PRO A 106 5.81 -11.08 -16.58
CA PRO A 106 5.16 -12.07 -15.73
C PRO A 106 5.00 -11.55 -14.30
N ALA A 107 3.84 -11.80 -13.68
CA ALA A 107 3.55 -11.38 -12.31
C ALA A 107 4.59 -11.88 -11.29
N ARG A 108 5.10 -13.10 -11.48
CA ARG A 108 6.16 -13.67 -10.62
C ARG A 108 7.46 -12.84 -10.68
N ILE A 109 7.89 -12.47 -11.88
CA ILE A 109 9.12 -11.68 -12.07
C ILE A 109 8.95 -10.27 -11.49
N PHE A 110 7.76 -9.69 -11.65
CA PHE A 110 7.44 -8.40 -11.02
C PHE A 110 7.55 -8.47 -9.49
N LEU A 111 7.00 -9.51 -8.87
CA LEU A 111 7.10 -9.73 -7.42
C LEU A 111 8.55 -9.99 -6.96
N ASP A 112 9.32 -10.75 -7.73
CA ASP A 112 10.75 -10.96 -7.47
C ASP A 112 11.50 -9.61 -7.49
N GLY A 113 11.17 -8.71 -8.43
CA GLY A 113 11.73 -7.36 -8.49
C GLY A 113 11.42 -6.51 -7.25
N ILE A 114 10.20 -6.59 -6.71
CA ILE A 114 9.82 -5.93 -5.45
C ILE A 114 10.57 -6.56 -4.27
N ALA A 115 10.70 -7.89 -4.23
CA ALA A 115 11.42 -8.59 -3.17
C ALA A 115 12.90 -8.16 -3.14
N ILE A 116 13.56 -8.13 -4.30
CA ILE A 116 14.93 -7.63 -4.44
C ILE A 116 15.02 -6.16 -3.99
N GLY A 117 14.07 -5.33 -4.39
CA GLY A 117 14.01 -3.91 -4.01
C GLY A 117 13.91 -3.67 -2.50
N ASN A 118 13.26 -4.59 -1.75
CA ASN A 118 13.17 -4.49 -0.29
C ASN A 118 14.44 -4.98 0.44
N ILE A 119 15.25 -5.84 -0.19
CA ILE A 119 16.52 -6.33 0.37
C ILE A 119 17.63 -5.30 0.18
N LEU A 120 17.61 -4.58 -0.94
CA LEU A 120 18.60 -3.55 -1.22
C LEU A 120 18.40 -2.35 -0.27
N PRO A 121 19.47 -1.79 0.31
CA PRO A 121 19.41 -0.56 1.11
C PRO A 121 19.28 0.66 0.17
N ALA A 122 18.30 0.63 -0.72
CA ALA A 122 18.07 1.60 -1.77
C ALA A 122 16.59 2.04 -1.76
N PRO A 123 16.26 3.24 -2.27
CA PRO A 123 14.87 3.67 -2.38
C PRO A 123 14.03 2.64 -3.14
N LEU A 124 12.89 2.22 -2.55
CA LEU A 124 12.05 1.18 -3.13
C LEU A 124 11.63 1.51 -4.58
N VAL A 125 11.52 2.79 -4.94
CA VAL A 125 11.30 3.31 -6.30
C VAL A 125 12.20 2.68 -7.37
N ILE A 126 13.42 2.24 -7.02
CA ILE A 126 14.39 1.66 -7.96
C ILE A 126 13.91 0.30 -8.53
N PHE A 127 12.89 -0.33 -7.95
CA PHE A 127 12.26 -1.51 -8.55
C PHE A 127 11.79 -1.25 -10.00
N ALA A 128 11.42 0.00 -10.33
CA ALA A 128 11.04 0.38 -11.68
C ALA A 128 12.20 0.22 -12.69
N THR A 129 13.44 0.40 -12.26
CA THR A 129 14.64 0.14 -13.08
C THR A 129 14.72 -1.33 -13.48
N PHE A 130 14.40 -2.26 -12.57
CA PHE A 130 14.30 -3.69 -12.87
C PHE A 130 13.16 -3.98 -13.85
N VAL A 131 12.01 -3.33 -13.68
CA VAL A 131 10.88 -3.44 -14.61
C VAL A 131 11.27 -2.97 -16.02
N GLY A 132 11.99 -1.86 -16.16
CA GLY A 132 12.49 -1.40 -17.47
C GLY A 132 13.59 -2.28 -18.06
N PHE A 133 14.45 -2.87 -17.22
CA PHE A 133 15.43 -3.86 -17.66
C PHE A 133 14.73 -5.09 -18.26
N GLN A 134 13.74 -5.64 -17.55
CA GLN A 134 12.99 -6.79 -18.00
C GLN A 134 12.13 -6.48 -19.24
N GLY A 135 11.61 -5.26 -19.35
CA GLY A 135 10.92 -4.80 -20.55
C GLY A 135 11.84 -4.75 -21.77
N GLY A 136 13.03 -4.16 -21.64
CA GLY A 136 14.01 -4.09 -22.73
C GLY A 136 14.66 -5.44 -23.10
N LEU A 137 14.60 -6.42 -22.18
CA LEU A 137 15.06 -7.80 -22.42
C LEU A 137 14.10 -8.57 -23.35
N ALA A 138 12.87 -8.10 -23.57
CA ALA A 138 11.90 -8.74 -24.46
C ALA A 138 12.36 -8.78 -25.93
N ASP A 139 13.27 -7.89 -26.32
CA ASP A 139 13.87 -7.82 -27.67
C ASP A 139 15.18 -8.63 -27.80
N ASP A 140 15.51 -9.50 -26.84
CA ASP A 140 16.68 -10.41 -26.79
C ASP A 140 18.07 -9.73 -26.92
N SER A 141 18.12 -8.40 -26.82
CA SER A 141 19.36 -7.63 -26.85
C SER A 141 19.72 -7.11 -25.46
N LEU A 142 20.95 -7.41 -25.01
CA LEU A 142 21.48 -6.84 -23.77
C LEU A 142 21.55 -5.31 -23.83
N GLY A 143 21.79 -4.73 -25.02
CA GLY A 143 21.84 -3.28 -25.20
C GLY A 143 20.50 -2.61 -24.94
N THR A 144 19.40 -3.22 -25.39
CA THR A 144 18.04 -2.69 -25.18
C THR A 144 17.58 -2.87 -23.75
N ALA A 145 18.01 -3.94 -23.06
CA ALA A 145 17.73 -4.14 -21.64
C ALA A 145 18.34 -3.02 -20.77
N PHE A 146 19.61 -2.68 -20.97
CA PHE A 146 20.24 -1.56 -20.26
C PHE A 146 19.62 -0.20 -20.65
N ALA A 147 19.31 0.00 -21.93
CA ALA A 147 18.64 1.22 -22.38
C ALA A 147 17.25 1.38 -21.72
N GLY A 148 16.45 0.31 -21.66
CA GLY A 148 15.15 0.30 -21.01
C GLY A 148 15.23 0.63 -19.52
N ALA A 149 16.22 0.05 -18.82
CA ALA A 149 16.49 0.33 -17.41
C ALA A 149 16.84 1.81 -17.17
N VAL A 150 17.71 2.40 -17.99
CA VAL A 150 18.10 3.81 -17.88
C VAL A 150 16.93 4.73 -18.19
N VAL A 151 16.19 4.46 -19.28
CA VAL A 151 15.10 5.31 -19.75
C VAL A 151 13.93 5.36 -18.77
N ILE A 152 13.49 4.23 -18.21
CA ILE A 152 12.42 4.23 -17.20
C ILE A 152 12.87 4.95 -15.93
N THR A 153 14.14 4.82 -15.55
CA THR A 153 14.70 5.44 -14.34
C THR A 153 14.73 6.96 -14.51
N ILE A 154 15.18 7.45 -15.67
CA ILE A 154 15.12 8.87 -16.01
C ILE A 154 13.66 9.33 -15.97
N GLY A 155 12.74 8.61 -16.63
CA GLY A 155 11.32 8.94 -16.61
C GLY A 155 10.76 9.03 -15.19
N MET A 156 11.13 8.10 -14.31
CA MET A 156 10.64 8.07 -12.93
C MET A 156 11.23 9.15 -12.03
N LEU A 157 12.50 9.52 -12.21
CA LEU A 157 13.14 10.57 -11.43
C LEU A 157 12.87 11.98 -11.97
N PHE A 158 12.54 12.11 -13.25
CA PHE A 158 12.32 13.39 -13.91
C PHE A 158 11.25 14.26 -13.23
N PRO A 159 10.05 13.76 -12.87
CA PRO A 159 9.04 14.53 -12.15
C PRO A 159 9.54 15.10 -10.82
N CYS A 160 10.36 14.33 -10.09
CA CYS A 160 10.92 14.78 -8.82
C CYS A 160 11.83 16.00 -9.01
N PHE A 161 12.76 15.94 -9.96
CA PHE A 161 13.63 17.08 -10.27
C PHE A 161 12.84 18.30 -10.78
N VAL A 162 11.87 18.09 -11.67
CA VAL A 162 11.03 19.15 -12.21
C VAL A 162 10.21 19.81 -11.10
N PHE A 163 9.54 19.04 -10.24
CA PHE A 163 8.74 19.59 -9.16
C PHE A 163 9.59 20.27 -8.09
N THR A 164 10.79 19.78 -7.79
CA THR A 164 11.68 20.45 -6.83
C THR A 164 12.20 21.77 -7.38
N ILE A 165 12.70 21.80 -8.62
CA ILE A 165 13.28 23.01 -9.21
C ILE A 165 12.19 24.06 -9.50
N ALA A 166 11.08 23.66 -10.13
CA ALA A 166 10.00 24.58 -10.50
C ALA A 166 9.11 24.95 -9.31
N GLY A 167 8.99 24.06 -8.32
CA GLY A 167 8.04 24.18 -7.23
C GLY A 167 8.61 24.71 -5.91
N HIS A 168 9.91 25.01 -5.81
CA HIS A 168 10.58 25.40 -4.56
C HIS A 168 9.78 26.42 -3.72
N ASP A 169 9.50 27.59 -4.30
CA ASP A 169 8.82 28.69 -3.58
C ASP A 169 7.35 28.37 -3.25
N LEU A 170 6.71 27.56 -4.10
CA LEU A 170 5.32 27.13 -3.90
C LEU A 170 5.26 26.08 -2.77
N LEU A 171 6.17 25.10 -2.78
CA LEU A 171 6.27 24.08 -1.74
C LEU A 171 6.55 24.73 -0.39
N GLU A 172 7.45 25.72 -0.32
CA GLU A 172 7.74 26.42 0.94
C GLU A 172 6.50 27.14 1.49
N LYS A 173 5.73 27.81 0.61
CA LYS A 173 4.46 28.45 0.98
C LYS A 173 3.40 27.42 1.43
N LEU A 174 3.34 26.26 0.79
CA LEU A 174 2.43 25.17 1.14
C LEU A 174 2.78 24.57 2.51
N VAL A 175 4.06 24.27 2.75
CA VAL A 175 4.55 23.67 4.00
C VAL A 175 4.38 24.64 5.18
N ARG A 176 4.57 25.95 4.96
CA ARG A 176 4.39 26.97 6.01
C ARG A 176 2.91 27.26 6.32
N ASN A 177 1.96 26.74 5.52
CA ASN A 177 0.55 26.97 5.75
C ASN A 177 0.02 26.12 6.91
N LYS A 178 -0.36 26.78 8.01
CA LYS A 178 -0.96 26.14 9.20
C LYS A 178 -2.20 25.28 8.89
N PHE A 179 -2.94 25.60 7.82
CA PHE A 179 -4.08 24.78 7.38
C PHE A 179 -3.63 23.40 6.87
N LEU A 180 -2.54 23.37 6.10
CA LEU A 180 -2.03 22.16 5.48
C LEU A 180 -1.35 21.26 6.51
N SER A 181 -0.61 21.85 7.45
CA SER A 181 -0.04 21.12 8.59
C SER A 181 -1.12 20.41 9.41
N ALA A 182 -2.19 21.12 9.81
CA ALA A 182 -3.29 20.51 10.57
C ALA A 182 -4.05 19.42 9.79
N PHE A 183 -4.12 19.54 8.46
CA PHE A 183 -4.66 18.50 7.59
C PHE A 183 -3.81 17.24 7.63
N PHE A 184 -2.48 17.37 7.52
CA PHE A 184 -1.57 16.22 7.59
C PHE A 184 -1.58 15.56 8.98
N ASP A 185 -1.67 16.34 10.06
CA ASP A 185 -1.81 15.79 11.42
C ASP A 185 -3.08 14.93 11.56
N GLY A 186 -4.21 15.43 11.03
CA GLY A 186 -5.46 14.69 10.99
C GLY A 186 -5.39 13.42 10.13
N LEU A 187 -4.71 13.50 8.98
CA LEU A 187 -4.48 12.36 8.09
C LEU A 187 -3.64 11.29 8.81
N CYS A 188 -2.56 11.67 9.48
CA CYS A 188 -1.74 10.76 10.28
C CYS A 188 -2.56 10.09 11.40
N GLY A 189 -3.40 10.84 12.11
CA GLY A 189 -4.31 10.28 13.12
C GLY A 189 -5.30 9.27 12.53
N ALA A 190 -5.85 9.55 11.35
CA ALA A 190 -6.75 8.62 10.67
C ALA A 190 -6.04 7.33 10.23
N VAL A 191 -4.81 7.44 9.72
CA VAL A 191 -3.97 6.28 9.33
C VAL A 191 -3.72 5.38 10.54
N ILE A 192 -3.40 5.96 11.70
CA ILE A 192 -3.22 5.20 12.95
C ILE A 192 -4.51 4.44 13.32
N GLY A 193 -5.68 5.07 13.18
CA GLY A 193 -6.98 4.43 13.41
C GLY A 193 -7.24 3.25 12.48
N VAL A 194 -6.93 3.38 11.19
CA VAL A 194 -7.06 2.28 10.22
C VAL A 194 -6.09 1.14 10.53
N ILE A 195 -4.83 1.44 10.87
CA ILE A 195 -3.87 0.42 11.29
C ILE A 195 -4.37 -0.33 12.53
N ALA A 196 -4.98 0.38 13.51
CA ALA A 196 -5.54 -0.24 14.70
C ALA A 196 -6.74 -1.16 14.38
N ILE A 197 -7.64 -0.76 13.48
CA ILE A 197 -8.77 -1.60 13.04
C ILE A 197 -8.26 -2.84 12.32
N ILE A 198 -7.30 -2.70 11.40
CA ILE A 198 -6.70 -3.83 10.69
C ILE A 198 -6.02 -4.77 11.68
N ALA A 199 -5.30 -4.24 12.67
CA ALA A 199 -4.67 -5.04 13.72
C ALA A 199 -5.71 -5.88 14.50
N LEU A 200 -6.83 -5.27 14.90
CA LEU A 200 -7.93 -5.97 15.56
C LEU A 200 -8.61 -7.02 14.67
N GLN A 201 -8.77 -6.72 13.38
CA GLN A 201 -9.31 -7.67 12.41
C GLN A 201 -8.37 -8.87 12.23
N THR A 202 -7.07 -8.62 12.11
CA THR A 202 -6.06 -9.69 12.04
C THR A 202 -6.11 -10.55 13.31
N LEU A 203 -6.22 -9.93 14.49
CA LEU A 203 -6.40 -10.67 15.75
C LEU A 203 -7.63 -11.56 15.70
N HIS A 204 -8.80 -11.04 15.32
CA HIS A 204 -10.02 -11.84 15.22
C HIS A 204 -9.87 -13.02 14.26
N SER A 205 -9.26 -12.80 13.10
CA SER A 205 -8.98 -13.87 12.14
C SER A 205 -8.00 -14.93 12.64
N SER A 206 -7.08 -14.56 13.56
CA SER A 206 -6.20 -15.52 14.22
C SER A 206 -6.89 -16.32 15.32
N LEU A 207 -8.04 -15.87 15.83
CA LEU A 207 -8.86 -16.61 16.80
C LEU A 207 -9.86 -17.56 16.13
N GLU A 208 -10.32 -17.21 14.93
CA GLU A 208 -11.18 -18.06 14.10
C GLU A 208 -10.34 -19.10 13.34
N VAL A 209 -9.58 -19.93 14.06
CA VAL A 209 -8.96 -21.14 13.48
C VAL A 209 -10.01 -22.24 13.41
N SER A 210 -11.04 -22.05 12.58
CA SER A 210 -11.88 -23.16 12.11
C SER A 210 -12.83 -22.68 11.03
N ASP A 211 -12.51 -22.96 9.76
CA ASP A 211 -13.48 -23.55 8.84
C ASP A 211 -12.87 -23.84 7.47
N SER A 212 -12.63 -25.13 7.19
CA SER A 212 -13.36 -25.89 6.16
C SER A 212 -12.75 -27.26 5.80
N THR A 213 -11.68 -27.72 6.48
CA THR A 213 -11.13 -29.07 6.24
C THR A 213 -10.88 -29.93 7.48
N THR A 214 -10.82 -29.34 8.68
CA THR A 214 -10.45 -30.05 9.94
C THR A 214 -11.63 -30.29 10.90
N ALA A 215 -12.82 -29.80 10.58
CA ALA A 215 -14.02 -29.95 11.42
C ALA A 215 -14.58 -31.39 11.49
N ALA A 216 -14.03 -32.32 10.72
CA ALA A 216 -14.48 -33.72 10.68
C ALA A 216 -13.63 -34.68 11.54
N VAL A 217 -12.48 -34.27 12.10
CA VAL A 217 -11.50 -35.24 12.67
C VAL A 217 -10.96 -34.91 14.08
N LEU A 218 -11.14 -33.70 14.64
CA LEU A 218 -10.59 -33.37 15.98
C LEU A 218 -11.65 -32.87 16.98
N PRO A 219 -11.58 -33.26 18.27
CA PRO A 219 -12.52 -32.83 19.31
C PRO A 219 -12.45 -31.32 19.59
N GLN A 220 -13.61 -30.68 19.75
CA GLN A 220 -13.78 -29.22 19.98
C GLN A 220 -12.91 -28.60 21.08
N ASN A 221 -12.46 -29.40 22.05
CA ASN A 221 -11.57 -28.94 23.13
C ASN A 221 -10.16 -28.57 22.65
N VAL A 222 -9.68 -29.13 21.54
CA VAL A 222 -8.37 -28.83 20.96
C VAL A 222 -8.41 -27.52 20.17
N ILE A 223 -9.50 -27.27 19.43
CA ILE A 223 -9.73 -26.04 18.65
C ILE A 223 -9.77 -24.81 19.57
N ASN A 224 -10.42 -24.93 20.74
CA ASN A 224 -10.49 -23.86 21.73
C ASN A 224 -9.14 -23.58 22.42
N ALA A 225 -8.28 -24.59 22.56
CA ALA A 225 -6.94 -24.46 23.15
C ALA A 225 -5.94 -23.78 22.20
N GLU A 226 -6.00 -24.11 20.92
CA GLU A 226 -5.19 -23.51 19.83
C GLU A 226 -5.57 -22.04 19.58
N SER A 227 -6.87 -21.74 19.65
CA SER A 227 -7.37 -20.38 19.49
C SER A 227 -6.99 -19.49 20.68
N ALA A 228 -6.93 -20.06 21.88
CA ALA A 228 -6.51 -19.35 23.09
C ALA A 228 -5.00 -19.04 23.10
N SER A 229 -4.15 -19.96 22.63
CA SER A 229 -2.70 -19.73 22.52
C SER A 229 -2.37 -18.68 21.45
N ALA A 230 -3.09 -18.66 20.33
CA ALA A 230 -2.98 -17.60 19.31
C ALA A 230 -3.30 -16.21 19.88
N ALA A 231 -4.37 -16.10 20.67
CA ALA A 231 -4.77 -14.86 21.35
C ALA A 231 -3.69 -14.34 22.29
N VAL A 232 -3.16 -15.24 23.13
CA VAL A 232 -2.16 -14.91 24.14
C VAL A 232 -0.86 -14.47 23.47
N LEU A 233 -0.40 -15.18 22.43
CA LEU A 233 0.79 -14.79 21.69
C LEU A 233 0.63 -13.41 21.04
N TYR A 234 -0.53 -13.11 20.45
CA TYR A 234 -0.80 -11.79 19.86
C TYR A 234 -0.80 -10.67 20.91
N VAL A 235 -1.49 -10.85 22.03
CA VAL A 235 -1.57 -9.84 23.10
C VAL A 235 -0.21 -9.62 23.76
N VAL A 236 0.55 -10.69 24.00
CA VAL A 236 1.91 -10.62 24.55
C VAL A 236 2.85 -9.91 23.57
N ALA A 237 2.78 -10.27 22.28
CA ALA A 237 3.56 -9.62 21.24
C ALA A 237 3.28 -8.10 21.17
N LEU A 238 2.00 -7.72 21.23
CA LEU A 238 1.56 -6.33 21.21
C LEU A 238 1.99 -5.57 22.48
N ALA A 239 1.90 -6.19 23.66
CA ALA A 239 2.35 -5.60 24.93
C ALA A 239 3.88 -5.40 24.97
N VAL A 240 4.64 -6.37 24.46
CA VAL A 240 6.11 -6.27 24.35
C VAL A 240 6.49 -5.15 23.37
N LEU A 241 5.82 -5.05 22.23
CA LEU A 241 6.07 -3.99 21.24
C LEU A 241 5.75 -2.59 21.80
N TYR A 242 4.66 -2.47 22.57
CA TYR A 242 4.27 -1.21 23.21
C TYR A 242 5.26 -0.78 24.30
N LYS A 243 5.77 -1.73 25.10
CA LYS A 243 6.68 -1.44 26.22
C LYS A 243 8.14 -1.28 25.81
N PHE A 244 8.60 -1.98 24.76
CA PHE A 244 10.00 -2.00 24.33
C PHE A 244 10.16 -1.48 22.90
N THR A 245 10.37 -0.16 22.76
CA THR A 245 10.57 0.53 21.46
C THR A 245 12.02 0.45 20.95
N ASN A 246 12.75 -0.63 21.24
CA ASN A 246 14.11 -0.82 20.71
C ASN A 246 14.07 -1.26 19.24
N LYS A 247 15.07 -0.84 18.44
CA LYS A 247 15.19 -1.17 17.00
C LYS A 247 15.15 -2.69 16.72
N TYR A 248 15.59 -3.50 17.68
CA TYR A 248 15.67 -4.96 17.56
C TYR A 248 14.41 -5.70 18.05
N THR A 249 13.51 -5.02 18.79
CA THR A 249 12.30 -5.66 19.33
C THR A 249 11.44 -6.28 18.22
N PRO A 250 11.15 -5.61 17.08
CA PRO A 250 10.34 -6.20 16.02
C PRO A 250 10.98 -7.44 15.39
N LEU A 251 12.30 -7.42 15.18
CA LEU A 251 13.05 -8.54 14.59
C LEU A 251 13.02 -9.77 15.51
N LEU A 252 13.20 -9.55 16.82
CA LEU A 252 13.13 -10.61 17.82
C LEU A 252 11.71 -11.16 17.94
N LEU A 253 10.69 -10.29 17.88
CA LEU A 253 9.28 -10.70 17.89
C LEU A 253 8.92 -11.61 16.72
N VAL A 254 9.40 -11.28 15.52
CA VAL A 254 9.17 -12.09 14.31
C VAL A 254 9.88 -13.44 14.41
N ALA A 255 11.13 -13.46 14.88
CA ALA A 255 11.89 -14.70 15.05
C ALA A 255 11.24 -15.62 16.11
N VAL A 256 10.87 -15.06 17.27
CA VAL A 256 10.20 -15.82 18.34
C VAL A 256 8.79 -16.24 17.92
N GLY A 257 8.05 -15.37 17.21
CA GLY A 257 6.73 -15.68 16.68
C GLY A 257 6.75 -16.79 15.63
N ALA A 258 7.75 -16.81 14.73
CA ALA A 258 7.92 -17.88 13.76
C ALA A 258 8.25 -19.22 14.41
N ILE A 259 9.13 -19.21 15.43
CA ILE A 259 9.47 -20.41 16.21
C ILE A 259 8.24 -20.89 16.98
N ALA A 260 7.56 -20.01 17.70
CA ALA A 260 6.35 -20.35 18.45
C ALA A 260 5.27 -20.91 17.50
N GLY A 261 5.04 -20.27 16.35
CA GLY A 261 4.07 -20.73 15.37
C GLY A 261 4.35 -22.14 14.83
N GLN A 262 5.62 -22.47 14.55
CA GLN A 262 6.03 -23.79 14.08
C GLN A 262 5.83 -24.90 15.12
N PHE A 263 5.87 -24.59 16.42
CA PHE A 263 5.68 -25.56 17.50
C PHE A 263 4.23 -25.65 18.00
N LEU A 264 3.40 -24.66 17.69
CA LEU A 264 2.05 -24.55 18.24
C LEU A 264 0.94 -24.81 17.19
N PHE A 265 1.22 -24.67 15.89
CA PHE A 265 0.21 -24.80 14.82
C PHE A 265 0.58 -25.80 13.70
N VAL A 266 1.61 -26.64 13.92
CA VAL A 266 2.02 -27.73 13.00
C VAL A 266 1.81 -29.06 13.70
#